data_AF-A0A7S2HFE6-F1
#
_entry.id   AF-A0A7S2HFE6-F1
#
_cell.length_a   1.000
_cell.length_b   1.000
_cell.length_c   1.000
_cell.angle_alpha   90.00
_cell.angle_beta   90.00
_cell.angle_gamma   90.00
#
_symmetry.space_group_name_H-M   'P 1'
#
loop_
_entity.id
_entity.type
_entity.pdbx_description
1 polymer ?
#
loop_
_entity_poly.entity_id
_entity_poly.type
_entity_poly.pdbx_seq_one_letter_code
_entity_poly.pdbx_strand_id
1 'polypeptide(L)'
;TGLPQAEDEVLYAIPMVAPYCALGGPYNMRVKLTPGSVKKGQAVKTCLRMFETQLERPAWKQLVQAIPEADTAGMLCGSCKLSMPGLQKLQAQAKREAQRDTKKREKDANRNA
;
A
#
# COMPACT_ATOMS: atom_id res chain seq x y z
N THR A 1 -12.95 12.59 12.95
CA THR A 1 -12.75 12.53 11.49
C THR A 1 -11.50 11.69 11.20
N GLY A 2 -11.59 10.74 10.27
CA GLY A 2 -10.61 9.66 10.05
C GLY A 2 -11.12 8.25 10.36
N LEU A 3 -12.40 8.13 10.71
CA LEU A 3 -13.18 6.90 10.79
C LEU A 3 -14.54 7.12 10.13
N PRO A 4 -14.61 6.99 8.80
CA PRO A 4 -15.90 6.98 8.11
C PRO A 4 -16.76 5.84 8.68
N GLN A 5 -17.98 6.20 9.09
CA GLN A 5 -19.01 5.26 9.52
C GLN A 5 -19.63 4.54 8.33
N ALA A 6 -20.51 3.59 8.64
CA ALA A 6 -21.07 2.74 7.62
C ALA A 6 -22.03 3.48 6.67
N GLU A 7 -22.57 4.59 7.13
CA GLU A 7 -23.55 5.43 6.47
C GLU A 7 -22.88 6.61 5.73
N ASP A 8 -21.58 6.81 5.96
CA ASP A 8 -20.84 7.93 5.38
C ASP A 8 -20.48 7.68 3.91
N GLU A 9 -20.69 8.69 3.07
CA GLU A 9 -20.21 8.71 1.69
C GLU A 9 -18.77 9.24 1.64
N VAL A 10 -17.85 8.39 1.16
CA VAL A 10 -16.43 8.75 1.04
C VAL A 10 -16.14 9.14 -0.40
N LEU A 11 -15.80 10.41 -0.62
CA LEU A 11 -15.53 10.96 -1.95
C LEU A 11 -14.05 10.82 -2.37
N TYR A 12 -13.14 10.95 -1.41
CA TYR A 12 -11.69 10.96 -1.66
C TYR A 12 -10.93 10.31 -0.50
N ALA A 13 -9.76 9.74 -0.81
CA ALA A 13 -8.80 9.25 0.18
C ALA A 13 -7.52 10.08 0.10
N ILE A 14 -7.01 10.52 1.27
CA ILE A 14 -5.81 11.35 1.37
C ILE A 14 -4.78 10.62 2.23
N PRO A 15 -3.56 10.38 1.74
CA PRO A 15 -2.49 9.81 2.56
C PRO A 15 -2.03 10.82 3.61
N MET A 16 -1.77 10.35 4.83
CA MET A 16 -1.33 11.16 5.97
C MET A 16 -0.18 10.48 6.70
N VAL A 17 0.74 11.28 7.24
CA VAL A 17 1.83 10.81 8.11
C VAL A 17 1.69 11.44 9.48
N ALA A 18 1.95 10.66 10.52
CA ALA A 18 1.89 11.11 11.91
C ALA A 18 2.83 10.28 12.78
N PRO A 19 3.23 10.79 13.96
CA PRO A 19 3.90 9.97 14.97
C PRO A 19 3.08 8.72 15.29
N TYR A 20 3.72 7.55 15.31
CA TYR A 20 3.02 6.27 15.47
C TYR A 20 2.20 6.18 16.78
N CYS A 21 2.66 6.85 17.83
CA CYS A 21 1.93 6.96 19.10
C CYS A 21 0.59 7.71 18.97
N ALA A 22 0.50 8.71 18.08
CA ALA A 22 -0.74 9.45 17.83
C ALA A 22 -1.78 8.61 17.05
N LEU A 23 -1.32 7.60 16.31
CA LEU A 23 -2.17 6.66 15.58
C LEU A 23 -2.65 5.48 16.44
N GLY A 24 -2.48 5.57 17.77
CA GLY A 24 -2.78 4.52 18.75
C GLY A 24 -4.24 4.13 18.88
N GLY A 25 -5.16 5.04 18.54
CA GLY A 25 -6.59 4.87 18.74
C GLY A 25 -7.31 4.20 17.56
N PRO A 26 -8.43 4.75 17.07
CA PRO A 26 -9.38 4.04 16.22
C PRO A 26 -8.96 3.86 14.75
N TYR A 27 -7.69 4.10 14.38
CA TYR A 27 -7.24 3.99 13.00
C TYR A 27 -6.84 2.55 12.64
N ASN A 28 -7.75 1.83 11.98
CA ASN A 28 -7.53 0.45 11.54
C ASN A 28 -6.46 0.34 10.43
N MET A 29 -6.34 1.37 9.59
CA MET A 29 -5.41 1.41 8.45
C MET A 29 -4.16 2.21 8.77
N ARG A 30 -3.18 1.57 9.41
CA ARG A 30 -1.91 2.22 9.77
C ARG A 30 -0.71 1.33 9.48
N VAL A 31 0.39 1.97 9.11
CA VAL A 31 1.67 1.30 8.87
C VAL A 31 2.75 1.97 9.69
N LYS A 32 3.55 1.16 10.40
CA LYS A 32 4.73 1.68 11.07
C LYS A 32 5.87 1.82 10.07
N LEU A 33 6.38 3.03 9.94
CA LEU A 33 7.55 3.36 9.15
C LEU A 33 8.76 3.43 10.10
N THR A 34 9.78 2.63 9.82
CA THR A 34 11.07 2.66 10.52
C THR A 34 12.16 2.97 9.50
N PRO A 35 13.21 3.73 9.82
CA PRO A 35 14.35 3.87 8.91
C PRO A 35 14.88 2.51 8.42
N GLY A 36 15.21 2.40 7.14
CA GLY A 36 15.60 1.13 6.53
C GLY A 36 16.10 1.28 5.09
N SER A 37 16.25 0.17 4.38
CA SER A 37 16.86 0.12 3.04
C SER A 37 15.88 0.21 1.86
N VAL A 38 14.56 0.10 2.09
CA VAL A 38 13.57 0.12 1.01
C VAL A 38 13.37 1.54 0.51
N LYS A 39 13.47 1.73 -0.81
CA LYS A 39 13.25 3.02 -1.48
C LYS A 39 11.82 3.51 -1.27
N LYS A 40 11.64 4.82 -1.19
CA LYS A 40 10.34 5.50 -0.93
C LYS A 40 9.21 5.00 -1.82
N GLY A 41 9.40 4.97 -3.15
CA GLY A 41 8.37 4.51 -4.08
C GLY A 41 7.96 3.04 -3.85
N GLN A 42 8.92 2.15 -3.56
CA GLN A 42 8.62 0.74 -3.29
C GLN A 42 7.88 0.56 -1.95
N ALA A 43 8.24 1.36 -0.95
CA ALA A 43 7.54 1.39 0.32
C ALA A 43 6.08 1.85 0.13
N VAL A 44 5.87 2.97 -0.57
CA VAL A 44 4.52 3.49 -0.86
C VAL A 44 3.67 2.49 -1.63
N LYS A 45 4.20 1.93 -2.72
CA LYS A 45 3.47 0.95 -3.53
C LYS A 45 3.03 -0.27 -2.71
N THR A 46 3.90 -0.73 -1.81
CA THR A 46 3.57 -1.84 -0.91
C THR A 46 2.51 -1.44 0.12
N CYS A 47 2.61 -0.22 0.67
CA CYS A 47 1.62 0.34 1.61
C CYS A 47 0.23 0.46 0.99
N LEU A 48 0.10 1.14 -0.15
CA LEU A 48 -1.19 1.34 -0.83
C LEU A 48 -1.83 0.00 -1.20
N ARG A 49 -1.04 -0.92 -1.75
CA ARG A 49 -1.51 -2.27 -2.05
C ARG A 49 -2.00 -3.01 -0.80
N MET A 50 -1.34 -2.83 0.35
CA MET A 50 -1.83 -3.45 1.58
C MET A 50 -3.14 -2.80 2.02
N PHE A 51 -3.23 -1.48 1.98
CA PHE A 51 -4.44 -0.76 2.32
C PHE A 51 -5.63 -1.25 1.49
N GLU A 52 -5.47 -1.46 0.18
CA GLU A 52 -6.51 -2.06 -0.66
C GLU A 52 -7.00 -3.42 -0.16
N THR A 53 -6.11 -4.26 0.39
CA THR A 53 -6.48 -5.59 0.91
C THR A 53 -7.12 -5.57 2.30
N GLN A 54 -6.89 -4.50 3.06
CA GLN A 54 -7.39 -4.34 4.43
C GLN A 54 -8.63 -3.43 4.51
N LEU A 55 -9.08 -2.89 3.38
CA LEU A 55 -10.32 -2.14 3.31
C LEU A 55 -11.49 -3.03 3.74
N GLU A 56 -12.25 -2.54 4.73
CA GLU A 56 -13.50 -3.16 5.16
C GLU A 56 -14.56 -3.11 4.05
N ARG A 57 -14.44 -2.12 3.15
CA ARG A 57 -15.40 -1.85 2.07
C ARG A 57 -14.72 -1.90 0.70
N PRO A 58 -15.11 -2.84 -0.17
CA PRO A 58 -14.58 -2.92 -1.53
C PRO A 58 -14.80 -1.67 -2.36
N ALA A 59 -15.87 -0.91 -2.11
CA ALA A 59 -16.19 0.34 -2.81
C ALA A 59 -15.09 1.41 -2.66
N TRP A 60 -14.38 1.42 -1.53
CA TRP A 60 -13.30 2.39 -1.27
C TRP A 60 -11.99 2.04 -1.98
N LYS A 61 -11.91 0.87 -2.61
CA LYS A 61 -10.69 0.42 -3.30
C LYS A 61 -10.27 1.38 -4.40
N GLN A 62 -11.23 1.89 -5.17
CA GLN A 62 -10.96 2.85 -6.25
C GLN A 62 -10.38 4.16 -5.71
N LEU A 63 -10.81 4.57 -4.51
CA LEU A 63 -10.31 5.78 -3.85
C LEU A 63 -8.84 5.62 -3.43
N VAL A 64 -8.46 4.45 -2.91
CA VAL A 64 -7.06 4.15 -2.56
C VAL A 64 -6.18 4.08 -3.81
N GLN A 65 -6.69 3.50 -4.90
CA GLN A 65 -5.97 3.42 -6.18
C GLN A 65 -5.81 4.78 -6.87
N ALA A 66 -6.70 5.73 -6.59
CA ALA A 66 -6.60 7.10 -7.10
C ALA A 66 -5.51 7.93 -6.41
N ILE A 67 -4.93 7.45 -5.30
CA ILE A 67 -3.88 8.17 -4.57
C ILE A 67 -2.58 8.18 -5.40
N PRO A 68 -2.01 9.35 -5.72
CA PRO A 68 -0.75 9.43 -6.43
C PRO A 68 0.42 8.87 -5.60
N GLU A 69 1.12 7.87 -6.15
CA GLU A 69 2.29 7.27 -5.50
C GLU A 69 3.43 8.30 -5.29
N ALA A 70 3.60 9.24 -6.24
CA ALA A 70 4.65 10.25 -6.20
C ALA A 70 4.47 11.21 -5.00
N ASP A 71 3.25 11.71 -4.81
CA ASP A 71 2.92 12.64 -3.71
C ASP A 71 3.10 11.95 -2.37
N THR A 72 2.62 10.71 -2.26
CA THR A 72 2.79 9.89 -1.05
C THR A 72 4.26 9.59 -0.76
N ALA A 73 5.08 9.37 -1.78
CA ALA A 73 6.52 9.15 -1.61
C ALA A 73 7.26 10.43 -1.18
N GLY A 74 6.73 11.60 -1.54
CA GLY A 74 7.19 12.91 -1.06
C GLY A 74 7.01 13.09 0.44
N MET A 75 5.99 12.46 1.04
CA MET A 75 5.72 12.53 2.49
C MET A 75 6.70 11.71 3.34
N LEU A 76 7.47 10.80 2.73
CA LEU A 76 8.43 9.96 3.44
C LEU A 76 9.79 10.66 3.56
N CYS A 77 10.32 10.75 4.79
CA CYS A 77 11.60 11.42 5.07
C CYS A 77 12.81 10.74 4.39
N GLY A 78 12.74 9.44 4.09
CA GLY A 78 13.87 8.69 3.56
C GLY A 78 13.53 7.23 3.25
N SER A 79 14.55 6.42 2.99
CA SER A 79 14.36 4.97 2.85
C SER A 79 13.87 4.38 4.16
N CYS A 80 12.81 3.57 4.09
CA CYS A 80 12.09 3.10 5.26
C CYS A 80 11.67 1.65 5.11
N LYS A 81 11.75 0.89 6.19
CA LYS A 81 11.15 -0.43 6.32
C LYS A 81 9.73 -0.29 6.84
N LEU A 82 8.81 -1.01 6.21
CA LEU A 82 7.42 -1.11 6.66
C LEU A 82 7.31 -2.20 7.73
N SER A 83 6.50 -1.96 8.75
CA SER A 83 6.12 -2.97 9.74
C SER A 83 4.62 -2.91 10.02
N MET A 84 3.97 -4.06 9.89
CA MET A 84 2.53 -4.25 10.14
C MET A 84 2.17 -5.74 10.19
N PRO A 85 1.07 -6.09 10.88
CA PRO A 85 0.53 -7.45 10.86
C PRO A 85 0.21 -7.89 9.42
N GLY A 86 0.65 -9.09 9.03
CA GLY A 86 0.33 -9.66 7.70
C GLY A 86 1.26 -9.24 6.56
N LEU A 87 2.24 -8.34 6.77
CA LEU A 87 3.17 -7.87 5.74
C LEU A 87 3.94 -8.99 5.03
N GLN A 88 4.34 -10.03 5.76
CA GLN A 88 5.10 -11.16 5.21
C GLN A 88 4.29 -11.95 4.17
N LYS A 89 2.97 -12.09 4.38
CA LYS A 89 2.09 -12.78 3.43
C LYS A 89 1.95 -11.98 2.13
N LEU A 90 1.82 -10.66 2.24
CA LEU A 90 1.71 -9.77 1.08
C LEU A 90 3.02 -9.70 0.28
N GLN A 91 4.18 -9.65 0.95
CA GLN A 91 5.49 -9.71 0.27
C GLN A 91 5.70 -11.04 -0.48
N ALA A 92 5.27 -12.16 0.11
CA ALA A 92 5.31 -13.46 -0.55
C ALA A 92 4.39 -13.53 -1.79
N GLN A 93 3.19 -12.94 -1.71
CA GLN A 93 2.26 -12.83 -2.84
C GLN A 93 2.80 -11.92 -3.94
N ALA A 94 3.32 -10.74 -3.58
CA ALA A 94 3.93 -9.81 -4.55
C ALA A 94 5.12 -10.45 -5.27
N LYS A 95 5.96 -11.22 -4.56
CA LYS A 95 7.06 -11.99 -5.17
C LYS A 95 6.55 -13.07 -6.12
N ARG A 96 5.48 -13.78 -5.75
CA ARG A 96 4.85 -14.80 -6.61
C ARG A 96 4.22 -14.22 -7.87
N GLU A 97 3.56 -13.07 -7.76
CA GLU A 97 2.98 -12.37 -8.90
C GLU A 97 4.04 -11.80 -9.83
N ALA A 98 5.09 -11.18 -9.29
CA ALA A 98 6.22 -10.72 -10.09
C ALA A 98 6.86 -11.88 -10.88
N GLN A 99 7.04 -13.05 -10.24
CA GLN A 99 7.53 -14.25 -10.93
C GLN A 99 6.56 -14.77 -12.00
N ARG A 100 5.24 -14.65 -11.79
CA ARG A 100 4.24 -15.03 -12.79
C ARG A 100 4.26 -14.09 -13.99
N ASP A 101 4.37 -12.79 -13.77
CA ASP A 101 4.42 -11.79 -14.85
C ASP A 101 5.70 -11.91 -15.67
N THR A 102 6.86 -12.16 -15.05
CA THR A 102 8.11 -12.41 -15.78
C THR A 102 8.00 -13.65 -16.65
N LYS A 103 7.50 -14.78 -16.10
CA LYS A 103 7.30 -16.02 -16.86
C LYS A 103 6.30 -15.88 -18.00
N LYS A 104 5.25 -15.07 -17.80
CA LYS A 104 4.24 -14.81 -18.84
C LYS A 104 4.85 -13.98 -19.98
N ARG A 105 5.59 -12.92 -19.66
CA ARG A 105 6.33 -12.10 -20.64
C ARG A 105 7.36 -12.90 -21.42
N GLU A 106 8.12 -13.78 -20.77
CA GLU A 106 9.08 -14.67 -21.44
C GLU A 106 8.38 -15.65 -22.39
N LYS A 107 7.23 -16.21 -21.98
CA LYS A 107 6.44 -17.12 -22.81
C LYS A 107 5.83 -16.42 -24.03
N ASP A 108 5.37 -15.18 -23.86
CA ASP A 108 4.82 -14.37 -24.96
C ASP A 108 5.92 -13.91 -25.93
N ALA A 109 7.11 -13.59 -25.43
CA ALA A 109 8.28 -13.26 -26.26
C ALA A 109 8.74 -14.47 -27.10
N ASN A 110 8.72 -15.68 -26.53
CA ASN A 110 9.10 -16.91 -27.24
C ASN A 110 8.00 -17.45 -28.19
N ARG A 111 6.78 -16.89 -28.15
CA ARG A 111 5.68 -17.26 -29.05
C ARG A 111 5.63 -16.42 -30.33
N ASN A 112 6.30 -15.27 -30.33
CA ASN A 112 6.39 -14.33 -31.44
C ASN A 112 7.76 -14.32 -32.13
N ALA A 113 8.63 -15.28 -31.80
CA ALA A 113 9.89 -15.58 -32.48
C ALA A 113 9.74 -16.86 -33.29
#